data_AF-G3QZ08-F1
#
_entry.id   AF-G3QZ08-F1
#
_cell.length_a   1.000
_cell.length_b   1.000
_cell.length_c   1.000
_cell.angle_alpha   90.00
_cell.angle_beta   90.00
_cell.angle_gamma   90.00
#
_symmetry.space_group_name_H-M   'P 1'
#
loop_
_entity.id
_entity.type
_entity.pdbx_description
1 polymer ?
#
loop_
_entity_poly.entity_id
_entity_poly.type
_entity_poly.pdbx_seq_one_letter_code
_entity_poly.pdbx_strand_id
1 'polypeptide(L)' 'MATRSVLLALVVLDLLFYVPPGRSGPNVYIQKIFASCWRLQGTCRPKCLKNEQYHILCDTIHLCCVNPKYLPILTGK' A
#
# COMPACT_ATOMS: atom_id res chain seq x y z
N MET A 1 25.08 39.62 -3.05
CA MET A 1 24.49 39.33 -1.71
C MET A 1 23.31 38.34 -1.74
N ALA A 2 22.83 37.88 -2.91
CA ALA A 2 21.68 36.96 -3.00
C ALA A 2 22.03 35.46 -2.80
N THR A 3 23.29 35.05 -3.01
CA THR A 3 23.68 33.63 -3.01
C THR A 3 23.66 32.97 -1.64
N ARG A 4 24.06 33.71 -0.58
CA ARG A 4 24.04 33.19 0.81
C ARG A 4 22.62 33.02 1.34
N SER A 5 21.71 33.93 1.01
CA SER A 5 20.31 33.83 1.44
C SER A 5 19.62 32.64 0.77
N VAL A 6 19.87 32.42 -0.52
CA VAL A 6 19.36 31.26 -1.26
C VAL A 6 19.92 29.95 -0.69
N LEU A 7 21.22 29.88 -0.39
CA LEU A 7 21.82 28.71 0.25
C LEU A 7 21.21 28.40 1.61
N LEU A 8 20.96 29.42 2.45
CA LEU A 8 20.29 29.22 3.74
C LEU A 8 18.86 28.73 3.58
N ALA A 9 18.11 29.26 2.61
CA ALA A 9 16.75 28.80 2.32
C ALA A 9 16.73 27.33 1.87
N LEU A 10 17.69 26.91 1.04
CA LEU A 10 17.85 25.51 0.63
C LEU A 10 18.18 24.59 1.81
N VAL A 11 19.12 24.98 2.66
CA VAL A 11 19.49 24.22 3.87
C VAL A 11 18.30 24.06 4.82
N VAL A 12 17.48 25.09 4.99
CA VAL A 12 16.26 25.02 5.81
C VAL A 12 15.23 24.08 5.18
N LEU A 13 15.08 24.10 3.86
CA LEU A 13 14.18 23.19 3.14
C LEU A 13 14.62 21.73 3.28
N ASP A 14 15.91 21.45 3.13
CA ASP A 14 16.49 20.11 3.33
C ASP A 14 16.26 19.62 4.77
N LEU A 15 16.46 20.48 5.78
CA LEU A 15 16.20 20.13 7.18
C LEU A 15 14.73 19.80 7.45
N LEU A 16 13.78 20.51 6.81
CA LEU A 16 12.35 20.24 6.94
C LEU A 16 11.94 18.92 6.28
N PHE A 17 12.54 18.56 5.14
CA PHE A 17 12.34 17.26 4.50
C PHE A 17 13.02 16.12 5.26
N TYR A 18 14.16 16.40 5.91
CA TYR A 18 14.91 15.41 6.68
C TYR A 18 14.26 15.08 8.02
N VAL A 19 13.31 15.89 8.53
CA VAL A 19 12.51 15.50 9.70
C VAL A 19 11.78 14.21 9.33
N PRO A 20 12.20 13.05 9.86
CA PRO A 20 11.53 11.81 9.57
C PRO A 20 10.09 11.98 10.04
N PRO A 21 9.08 11.55 9.26
CA PRO A 21 7.71 11.53 9.75
C PRO A 21 7.75 10.86 11.12
N GLY A 22 7.34 11.59 12.16
CA GLY A 22 7.43 11.12 13.53
C GLY A 22 6.87 9.70 13.65
N ARG A 23 7.35 8.96 14.65
CA ARG A 23 7.05 7.54 14.97
C ARG A 23 5.57 7.09 14.94
N SER A 24 4.62 7.96 14.62
CA SER A 24 3.33 7.59 14.05
C SER A 24 3.54 6.80 12.75
N GLY A 25 3.67 5.47 12.89
CA GLY A 25 3.52 4.54 11.78
C GLY A 25 2.19 4.78 11.04
N PRO A 26 2.05 4.28 9.80
CA PRO A 26 0.84 4.46 9.02
C PRO A 26 -0.38 4.05 9.84
N ASN A 27 -1.41 4.89 9.86
CA ASN A 27 -2.60 4.60 10.66
C ASN A 27 -3.22 3.26 10.20
N VAL A 28 -3.98 2.62 11.09
CA VAL A 28 -4.63 1.32 10.82
C VAL A 28 -5.51 1.33 9.56
N TYR A 29 -6.10 2.48 9.22
CA TYR A 29 -6.89 2.66 8.00
C TYR A 29 -6.03 2.61 6.74
N ILE A 30 -4.87 3.27 6.74
CA ILE A 30 -3.90 3.24 5.63
C ILE A 30 -3.36 1.81 5.45
N GLN A 31 -3.02 1.12 6.54
CA GLN A 31 -2.58 -0.27 6.48
C GLN A 31 -3.65 -1.19 5.87
N LYS A 32 -4.93 -0.96 6.18
CA LYS A 32 -6.05 -1.71 5.60
C LYS A 32 -6.17 -1.55 4.09
N ILE A 33 -5.89 -0.35 3.57
CA ILE A 33 -5.90 -0.10 2.12
C ILE A 33 -4.77 -0.90 1.45
N PHE A 34 -3.57 -0.90 2.02
CA PHE A 34 -2.46 -1.70 1.50
C PHE A 34 -2.67 -3.21 1.66
N ALA A 35 -3.45 -3.65 2.64
CA ALA A 35 -3.85 -5.05 2.82
C ALA A 35 -5.04 -5.48 1.94
N SER A 36 -5.59 -4.56 1.15
CA SER A 36 -6.65 -4.85 0.20
C SER A 36 -6.08 -5.05 -1.19
N CYS A 37 -6.70 -5.92 -1.97
CA CYS A 37 -6.31 -6.19 -3.35
C CYS A 37 -7.55 -6.19 -4.25
N TRP A 38 -7.34 -6.31 -5.57
CA TRP A 38 -8.44 -6.39 -6.55
C TRP A 38 -9.47 -5.25 -6.40
N ARG A 39 -9.03 -3.99 -6.54
CA ARG A 39 -9.87 -2.79 -6.37
C ARG A 39 -10.72 -2.80 -5.08
N LEU A 40 -10.09 -3.14 -3.94
CA LEU A 40 -10.73 -3.24 -2.62
C LEU A 40 -11.77 -4.38 -2.48
N GLN A 41 -11.94 -5.24 -3.49
CA GLN A 41 -12.85 -6.39 -3.43
C GLN A 41 -12.17 -7.66 -2.91
N GLY A 42 -10.85 -7.64 -2.78
CA GLY A 42 -10.04 -8.73 -2.22
C GLY A 42 -9.29 -8.32 -0.97
N THR A 43 -8.88 -9.33 -0.19
CA THR A 43 -8.04 -9.15 1.01
C THR A 43 -6.75 -9.94 0.86
N CYS A 44 -5.62 -9.33 1.22
CA CYS A 44 -4.34 -10.00 1.30
C CYS A 44 -4.27 -10.84 2.58
N ARG A 45 -4.10 -12.15 2.43
CA ARG A 45 -4.00 -13.12 3.53
C ARG A 45 -2.93 -14.16 3.24
N PRO A 46 -2.27 -14.76 4.24
CA PRO A 46 -1.30 -15.83 4.00
C PRO A 46 -1.93 -17.09 3.38
N LYS A 47 -3.23 -17.32 3.61
CA LYS A 47 -4.00 -18.40 3.02
C LYS A 47 -5.45 -17.96 2.78
N CYS A 48 -5.99 -18.29 1.60
CA CYS A 48 -7.39 -17.99 1.27
C CYS A 48 -8.35 -18.95 1.97
N LEU A 49 -9.56 -18.45 2.27
CA LEU A 49 -10.66 -19.28 2.77
C LEU A 49 -11.20 -20.19 1.66
N LYS A 50 -11.88 -21.29 2.04
CA LYS A 50 -12.46 -22.26 1.08
C LYS A 50 -13.44 -21.63 0.08
N ASN A 51 -14.06 -20.51 0.44
CA ASN A 51 -15.06 -19.81 -0.38
C ASN A 51 -14.47 -18.62 -1.16
N GLU A 52 -13.16 -18.40 -1.05
CA GLU A 52 -12.44 -17.36 -1.78
C GLU A 52 -11.51 -18.01 -2.81
N GLN A 53 -11.30 -17.31 -3.91
CA GLN A 53 -10.41 -17.76 -4.96
C GLN A 53 -9.11 -16.96 -4.92
N TYR A 54 -8.00 -17.69 -5.08
CA TYR A 54 -6.70 -17.08 -5.27
C TYR A 54 -6.67 -16.35 -6.61
N HIS A 55 -6.21 -15.10 -6.61
CA HIS A 55 -6.03 -14.33 -7.83
C HIS A 55 -4.56 -13.99 -8.12
N ILE A 56 -3.88 -13.32 -7.18
CA ILE A 56 -2.47 -12.89 -7.31
C ILE A 56 -1.76 -12.93 -5.95
N LEU A 57 -0.43 -12.77 -5.92
CA LEU A 57 0.32 -12.51 -4.68
C LEU A 57 0.30 -11.01 -4.37
N CYS A 58 0.02 -10.66 -3.11
CA CYS A 58 0.17 -9.28 -2.63
C CYS A 58 1.61 -8.97 -2.22
N ASP A 59 2.30 -9.98 -1.69
CA ASP A 59 3.65 -9.90 -1.15
C ASP A 59 4.33 -11.27 -1.23
N THR A 60 5.52 -11.43 -0.65
CA THR A 60 6.26 -12.71 -0.63
C THR A 60 5.51 -13.86 0.06
N ILE A 61 4.68 -13.56 1.06
CA ILE A 61 3.95 -14.56 1.86
C ILE A 61 2.42 -14.38 1.82
N HIS A 62 1.93 -13.28 1.27
CA HIS A 62 0.51 -12.94 1.29
C HIS A 62 -0.13 -13.13 -0.10
N LEU A 63 -1.23 -13.84 -0.13
CA LEU A 63 -2.06 -14.11 -1.29
C LEU A 63 -3.25 -13.14 -1.31
N CYS A 64 -3.58 -12.64 -2.49
CA CYS A 64 -4.82 -11.90 -2.75
C CYS A 64 -5.98 -12.89 -2.88
N CYS A 65 -6.86 -12.86 -1.90
CA CYS A 65 -8.05 -13.69 -1.84
C CYS A 65 -9.28 -12.86 -2.19
N VAL A 66 -10.00 -13.27 -3.23
CA VAL A 66 -11.17 -12.53 -3.75
C VAL A 66 -12.38 -13.48 -3.73
N ASN A 67 -13.55 -12.96 -3.40
CA ASN A 67 -14.78 -13.75 -3.50
C ASN A 67 -15.09 -14.03 -4.98
N PRO A 68 -15.38 -15.27 -5.38
CA PRO A 68 -15.70 -15.63 -6.77
C PRO A 68 -16.87 -14.82 -7.37
N LYS A 69 -17.77 -14.28 -6.55
CA LYS A 69 -18.86 -13.39 -7.01
C LYS A 69 -18.39 -12.08 -7.65
N TYR A 70 -17.20 -11.63 -7.26
CA TYR A 70 -16.58 -10.38 -7.71
C TYR A 70 -15.54 -10.61 -8.81
N LEU A 71 -15.19 -11.87 -9.06
CA LEU A 71 -14.37 -12.25 -10.19
C LEU A 71 -15.25 -12.33 -11.44
N PRO A 72 -14.77 -11.88 -12.60
CA PRO A 72 -15.44 -12.20 -13.85
C PRO A 72 -15.51 -13.72 -13.99
N ILE A 73 -16.62 -14.23 -14.53
CA ILE A 73 -16.78 -15.65 -14.84
C ILE A 73 -15.64 -15.98 -15.81
N LEU A 74 -14.63 -16.72 -15.32
CA LEU A 74 -13.56 -17.21 -16.16
C LEU A 74 -14.16 -18.29 -17.06
N THR A 75 -14.63 -17.88 -18.24
CA THR A 75 -15.03 -18.78 -19.33
C THR A 75 -13.77 -19.41 -19.91
N GLY A 76 -13.15 -20.31 -19.14
CA GLY A 76 -12.01 -21.12 -19.54
C GLY A 76 -12.19 -22.48 -18.89
N LYS A 77 -12.85 -23.38 -19.62
CA LYS A 77 -12.98 -24.80 -19.28
C LYS A 77 -11.62 -25.48 -19.31
#